data_AF-A0A1Q4F887-F1
#
_entry.id   AF-A0A1Q4F887-F1
#
_cell.length_a   1.000
_cell.length_b   1.000
_cell.length_c   1.000
_cell.angle_alpha   90.00
_cell.angle_beta   90.00
_cell.angle_gamma   90.00
#
_symmetry.space_group_name_H-M   'P 1'
#
loop_
_entity.id
_entity.type
_entity.pdbx_description
1 polymer ?
#
loop_
_entity_poly.entity_id
_entity_poly.type
_entity_poly.pdbx_seq_one_letter_code
_entity_poly.pdbx_strand_id
1 'polypeptide(L)'
;MSAPANASATGASPGHWTVTGVQTAPTEDGRTHVEVVIRGKVEGLVDRGGGADQLRFSVWDDGIEMDFKIVDIPLGRTGTVTVRLGFDGRYAIVADGIGIAITAGSEASGERVFDLDPFFPEVAA
;
A
#
# COMPACT_ATOMS: atom_id res chain seq x y z
N MET A 1 28.40 -14.99 28.17
CA MET A 1 28.06 -13.75 27.45
C MET A 1 26.97 -14.11 26.47
N SER A 2 25.74 -13.69 26.76
CA SER A 2 24.55 -14.09 26.00
C SER A 2 24.55 -13.42 24.63
N ALA A 3 24.25 -14.20 23.58
CA ALA A 3 23.98 -13.66 22.25
C ALA A 3 22.77 -12.71 22.31
N PRO A 4 22.75 -11.61 21.53
CA PRO A 4 21.53 -10.83 21.40
C PRO A 4 20.47 -11.74 20.76
N ALA A 5 19.29 -11.79 21.38
CA ALA A 5 18.13 -12.40 20.77
C ALA A 5 17.92 -11.72 19.41
N ASN A 6 18.08 -12.47 18.33
CA ASN A 6 17.45 -12.16 17.05
C ASN A 6 15.94 -12.18 17.31
N ALA A 7 15.40 -11.07 17.79
CA ALA A 7 14.01 -10.78 17.61
C ALA A 7 13.83 -10.64 16.10
N SER A 8 13.40 -11.73 15.46
CA SER A 8 12.67 -11.62 14.21
C SER A 8 11.53 -10.67 14.49
N ALA A 9 11.74 -9.38 14.19
CA ALA A 9 10.75 -8.35 14.39
C ALA A 9 9.70 -8.57 13.30
N THR A 10 8.70 -9.40 13.61
CA THR A 10 7.49 -9.49 12.80
C THR A 10 6.79 -8.13 12.93
N GLY A 11 7.14 -7.20 12.05
CA GLY A 11 6.36 -6.00 11.80
C GLY A 11 4.93 -6.41 11.40
N ALA A 12 3.96 -5.54 11.69
CA ALA A 12 2.52 -5.68 11.43
C ALA A 12 2.10 -7.02 10.78
N SER A 13 1.42 -7.89 11.54
CA SER A 13 0.86 -9.17 11.06
C SER A 13 0.17 -8.97 9.69
N PRO A 14 0.26 -9.93 8.73
CA PRO A 14 -0.40 -9.79 7.44
C PRO A 14 -1.88 -9.49 7.67
N GLY A 15 -2.24 -8.22 7.51
CA GLY A 15 -3.61 -7.79 7.59
C GLY A 15 -4.39 -8.55 6.53
N HIS A 16 -5.64 -8.91 6.82
CA HIS A 16 -6.58 -9.17 5.74
C HIS A 16 -6.78 -7.83 5.01
N TRP A 17 -5.95 -7.61 3.99
CA TRP A 17 -6.01 -6.43 3.14
C TRP A 17 -7.08 -6.65 2.08
N THR A 18 -7.97 -5.68 1.94
CA THR A 18 -8.90 -5.58 0.83
C THR A 18 -8.45 -4.43 -0.05
N VAL A 19 -8.26 -4.73 -1.33
CA VAL A 19 -7.92 -3.74 -2.35
C VAL A 19 -9.10 -3.67 -3.32
N THR A 20 -9.60 -2.46 -3.54
CA THR A 20 -10.59 -2.14 -4.57
C THR A 20 -10.05 -1.00 -5.41
N GLY A 21 -10.41 -0.92 -6.68
CA GLY A 21 -9.97 0.17 -7.53
C GLY A 21 -10.89 0.35 -8.70
N VAL A 22 -10.91 1.56 -9.23
CA VAL A 22 -11.71 1.95 -10.38
C VAL A 22 -10.85 2.76 -11.32
N GLN A 23 -10.87 2.40 -12.60
CA GLN A 23 -10.47 3.29 -13.68
C GLN A 23 -11.72 3.98 -14.23
N THR A 24 -11.74 5.30 -14.14
CA THR A 24 -12.79 6.12 -14.74
C THR A 24 -12.57 6.24 -16.24
N ALA A 25 -13.63 6.05 -17.03
CA ALA A 25 -13.58 6.29 -18.47
C ALA A 25 -13.23 7.75 -18.79
N PRO A 26 -12.68 8.04 -19.99
CA PRO A 26 -12.38 9.41 -20.38
C PRO A 26 -13.64 10.27 -20.31
N THR A 27 -13.59 11.34 -19.53
CA THR A 27 -14.63 12.38 -19.55
C THR A 27 -14.54 13.21 -20.84
N GLU A 28 -15.41 14.22 -21.05
CA GLU A 28 -15.35 15.11 -22.23
C GLU A 28 -13.96 15.75 -22.45
N ASP A 29 -13.18 15.90 -21.38
CA ASP A 29 -11.81 16.42 -21.40
C ASP A 29 -10.75 15.37 -21.84
N GLY A 30 -11.16 14.13 -22.12
CA GLY A 30 -10.28 13.03 -22.54
C GLY A 30 -9.39 12.46 -21.43
N ARG A 31 -9.62 12.82 -20.16
CA ARG A 31 -8.80 12.40 -19.02
C ARG A 31 -9.34 11.12 -18.38
N THR A 32 -8.46 10.13 -18.25
CA THR A 32 -8.66 8.87 -17.53
C THR A 32 -7.99 8.99 -16.15
N HIS A 33 -8.57 8.41 -15.11
CA HIS A 33 -8.00 8.40 -13.77
C HIS A 33 -8.20 7.03 -13.11
N VAL A 34 -7.17 6.56 -12.40
CA VAL A 34 -7.20 5.32 -11.61
C VAL A 34 -7.21 5.68 -10.13
N GLU A 35 -8.25 5.25 -9.41
CA GLU A 35 -8.32 5.33 -7.95
C GLU A 35 -8.20 3.93 -7.34
N VAL A 36 -7.40 3.79 -6.28
CA VAL A 36 -7.25 2.56 -5.51
C VAL A 36 -7.53 2.83 -4.04
N VAL A 37 -8.36 2.00 -3.43
CA VAL A 37 -8.66 2.01 -2.00
C VAL A 37 -8.14 0.71 -1.37
N ILE A 38 -7.25 0.87 -0.39
CA ILE A 38 -6.65 -0.22 0.38
C ILE A 38 -7.18 -0.12 1.80
N ARG A 39 -7.77 -1.21 2.30
CA ARG A 39 -8.31 -1.27 3.67
C ARG A 39 -7.81 -2.52 4.37
N GLY A 40 -7.41 -2.38 5.64
CA GLY A 40 -6.99 -3.52 6.44
C GLY A 40 -7.01 -3.22 7.94
N LYS A 41 -6.98 -4.30 8.73
CA LYS A 41 -6.79 -4.23 10.18
C LYS A 41 -5.30 -4.34 10.48
N VAL A 42 -4.78 -3.39 11.26
CA VAL A 42 -3.36 -3.31 11.63
C VAL A 42 -3.22 -3.16 13.14
N GLU A 43 -2.08 -3.60 13.65
CA GLU A 43 -1.69 -3.42 15.04
C GLU A 43 -0.29 -2.80 15.08
N GLY A 44 -0.13 -1.73 15.86
CA GLY A 44 1.19 -1.15 16.13
C GLY A 44 1.94 -2.00 17.14
N LEU A 45 2.98 -2.70 16.69
CA LEU A 45 3.77 -3.65 17.47
C LEU A 45 5.23 -3.19 17.67
N VAL A 46 5.79 -2.45 16.71
CA VAL A 46 7.23 -2.14 16.65
C VAL A 46 7.45 -0.62 16.70
N ASP A 47 8.13 -0.14 17.73
CA ASP A 47 8.64 1.23 17.73
C ASP A 47 9.98 1.28 16.98
N ARG A 48 10.03 1.96 15.83
CA ARG A 48 11.27 2.19 15.08
C ARG A 48 11.95 3.53 15.43
N GLY A 49 11.67 4.07 16.62
CA GLY A 49 12.34 5.25 17.17
C GLY A 49 11.50 6.53 17.15
N GLY A 50 10.19 6.42 16.93
CA GLY A 50 9.26 7.54 16.77
C GLY A 50 7.97 7.45 17.59
N GLY A 51 7.76 6.37 18.36
CA GLY A 51 6.54 6.14 19.13
C GLY A 51 5.34 5.65 18.31
N ALA A 52 5.55 5.32 17.03
CA ALA A 52 4.57 4.74 16.13
C ALA A 52 5.24 3.73 15.18
N ASP A 53 4.47 2.73 14.76
CA ASP A 53 4.77 1.93 13.58
C ASP A 53 4.45 2.74 12.32
N GLN A 54 5.14 2.53 11.21
CA GLN A 54 4.82 3.16 9.94
C GLN A 54 4.58 2.13 8.86
N LEU A 55 3.59 2.38 8.02
CA LEU A 55 3.32 1.61 6.81
C LEU A 55 3.28 2.57 5.61
N ARG A 56 4.06 2.28 4.58
CA ARG A 56 3.97 2.94 3.27
C ARG A 56 3.10 2.08 2.36
N PHE A 57 2.09 2.70 1.76
CA PHE A 57 1.20 2.11 0.77
C PHE A 57 1.55 2.74 -0.58
N SER A 58 1.76 1.93 -1.60
CA SER A 58 2.17 2.39 -2.92
C SER A 58 1.37 1.70 -4.03
N VAL A 59 1.10 2.45 -5.10
CA VAL A 59 0.59 1.94 -6.38
C VAL A 59 1.65 2.12 -7.46
N TRP A 60 1.85 1.08 -8.26
CA TRP A 60 2.88 0.98 -9.29
C TRP A 60 2.25 0.65 -10.64
N ASP A 61 2.78 1.22 -11.72
CA ASP A 61 2.42 0.88 -13.09
C ASP A 61 3.72 0.72 -13.90
N ASP A 62 3.89 -0.42 -14.58
CA ASP A 62 5.08 -0.73 -15.39
C ASP A 62 6.44 -0.49 -14.67
N GLY A 63 6.49 -0.74 -13.36
CA GLY A 63 7.69 -0.58 -12.53
C GLY A 63 7.96 0.87 -12.05
N ILE A 64 7.03 1.79 -12.30
CA ILE A 64 7.09 3.18 -11.82
C ILE A 64 6.10 3.35 -10.65
N GLU A 65 6.54 3.98 -9.56
CA GLU A 65 5.65 4.32 -8.44
C GLU A 65 4.79 5.52 -8.86
N MET A 66 3.48 5.32 -8.94
CA MET A 66 2.54 6.32 -9.42
C MET A 66 2.03 7.21 -8.28
N ASP A 67 1.78 6.63 -7.11
CA ASP A 67 1.37 7.35 -5.89
C ASP A 67 1.72 6.52 -4.64
N PHE A 68 1.93 7.20 -3.51
CA PHE A 68 2.15 6.56 -2.22
C PHE A 68 1.66 7.39 -1.04
N LYS A 69 1.34 6.71 0.07
CA LYS A 69 1.02 7.34 1.36
C LYS A 69 1.66 6.59 2.51
N ILE A 70 2.14 7.33 3.50
CA ILE A 70 2.67 6.79 4.76
C ILE A 70 1.61 6.99 5.83
N VAL A 71 1.34 5.94 6.60
CA VAL A 71 0.39 5.96 7.72
C VAL A 71 1.11 5.57 9.00
N ASP A 72 0.99 6.44 10.02
CA ASP A 72 1.47 6.16 11.37
C ASP A 72 0.44 5.32 12.13
N ILE A 73 0.89 4.20 12.70
CA ILE A 73 0.11 3.27 13.51
C ILE A 73 0.53 3.41 14.97
N PRO A 74 -0.36 3.90 15.85
CA PRO A 74 -0.03 4.03 17.27
C PRO A 74 0.30 2.67 17.91
N LEU A 75 1.37 2.63 18.70
CA LEU A 75 1.83 1.42 19.37
C LEU A 75 0.80 0.88 20.37
N GLY A 76 0.70 -0.45 20.45
CA GLY A 76 -0.22 -1.17 21.33
C GLY A 76 -1.71 -0.95 20.98
N ARG A 77 -2.00 -0.37 19.82
CA ARG A 77 -3.36 -0.15 19.32
C ARG A 77 -3.58 -0.97 18.07
N THR A 78 -4.73 -1.62 18.03
CA THR A 78 -5.27 -2.25 16.83
C THR A 78 -6.34 -1.36 16.23
N GLY A 79 -6.26 -1.11 14.92
CA GLY A 79 -7.17 -0.22 14.20
C GLY A 79 -7.45 -0.70 12.78
N THR A 80 -8.43 -0.07 12.13
CA THR A 80 -8.64 -0.20 10.70
C THR A 80 -8.00 0.99 10.01
N VAL A 81 -7.17 0.73 9.00
CA VAL A 81 -6.62 1.75 8.12
C VAL A 81 -7.36 1.70 6.79
N THR A 82 -7.60 2.86 6.20
CA THR A 82 -8.13 3.01 4.85
C THR A 82 -7.29 4.05 4.13
N VAL A 83 -6.62 3.63 3.06
CA VAL A 83 -5.76 4.48 2.24
C VAL A 83 -6.38 4.59 0.86
N ARG A 84 -6.42 5.80 0.32
CA ARG A 84 -6.79 6.07 -1.07
C ARG A 84 -5.55 6.55 -1.81
N LEU A 85 -5.21 5.89 -2.89
CA LEU A 85 -4.14 6.27 -3.82
C LEU A 85 -4.76 6.53 -5.18
N GLY A 86 -4.11 7.32 -6.03
CA GLY A 86 -4.58 7.48 -7.39
C GLY A 86 -3.60 8.20 -8.29
N PHE A 87 -3.77 7.99 -9.59
CA PHE A 87 -2.94 8.62 -10.61
C PHE A 87 -3.75 8.89 -11.87
N ASP A 88 -3.33 9.94 -12.59
CA ASP A 88 -3.90 10.28 -13.89
C ASP A 88 -3.30 9.41 -14.98
N GLY A 89 -4.15 8.99 -15.92
CA GLY A 89 -3.77 8.09 -17.00
C GLY A 89 -4.57 6.80 -17.00
N ARG A 90 -4.24 5.95 -17.96
CA ARG A 90 -4.81 4.61 -18.11
C ARG A 90 -3.73 3.62 -17.70
N TYR A 91 -4.09 2.62 -16.89
CA TYR A 91 -3.20 1.47 -16.70
C TYR A 91 -3.33 0.48 -17.86
N ALA A 92 -2.47 -0.53 -17.93
CA ALA A 92 -2.48 -1.51 -19.02
C ALA A 92 -2.17 -0.94 -20.40
N ILE A 93 -1.20 -0.02 -20.43
CA ILE A 93 -0.56 0.40 -21.68
C ILE A 93 0.47 -0.66 -22.10
N VAL A 94 1.27 -1.20 -21.16
CA VAL A 94 2.31 -2.20 -21.44
C VAL A 94 2.10 -3.49 -20.65
N ALA A 95 1.82 -3.45 -19.34
CA ALA A 95 1.48 -4.62 -18.53
C ALA A 95 0.00 -4.68 -18.15
N ASP A 96 -0.63 -5.85 -18.12
CA ASP A 96 -2.09 -5.99 -18.02
C ASP A 96 -2.73 -5.38 -16.74
N GLY A 97 -1.96 -5.05 -15.71
CA GLY A 97 -2.46 -4.51 -14.43
C GLY A 97 -1.45 -3.63 -13.70
N ILE A 98 -1.84 -3.16 -12.51
CA ILE A 98 -1.00 -2.34 -11.62
C ILE A 98 -0.50 -3.15 -10.43
N GLY A 99 0.63 -2.75 -9.85
CA GLY A 99 1.16 -3.33 -8.62
C GLY A 99 0.70 -2.55 -7.38
N ILE A 100 0.35 -3.25 -6.30
CA ILE A 100 0.03 -2.66 -4.99
C ILE A 100 1.01 -3.21 -3.95
N ALA A 101 1.69 -2.31 -3.25
CA ALA A 101 2.68 -2.66 -2.26
C ALA A 101 2.38 -2.00 -0.92
N ILE A 102 2.56 -2.74 0.18
CA ILE A 102 2.66 -2.17 1.52
C ILE A 102 4.01 -2.56 2.10
N THR A 103 4.81 -1.57 2.50
CA THR A 103 6.10 -1.79 3.17
C THR A 103 6.09 -1.26 4.59
N ALA A 104 6.86 -1.91 5.46
CA ALA A 104 7.10 -1.42 6.80
C ALA A 104 8.10 -0.25 6.76
N GLY A 105 7.78 0.82 7.49
CA GLY A 105 8.52 2.08 7.47
C GLY A 105 8.01 3.07 6.42
N SER A 106 8.77 4.15 6.24
CA SER A 106 8.48 5.21 5.26
C SER A 106 9.01 4.91 3.85
N GLU A 107 9.93 3.97 3.73
CA GLU A 107 10.71 3.72 2.51
C GLU A 107 10.07 2.68 1.60
N ALA A 108 10.14 2.90 0.28
CA ALA A 108 9.67 1.94 -0.73
C ALA A 108 10.48 0.63 -0.72
N SER A 109 11.74 0.68 -0.29
CA SER A 109 12.63 -0.48 -0.12
C SER A 109 12.50 -1.16 1.25
N GLY A 110 11.53 -0.73 2.07
CA GLY A 110 11.23 -1.36 3.35
C GLY A 110 10.79 -2.82 3.22
N GLU A 111 10.71 -3.52 4.34
CA GLU A 111 10.22 -4.90 4.40
C GLU A 111 8.79 -4.97 3.82
N ARG A 112 8.54 -5.92 2.91
CA ARG A 112 7.23 -6.09 2.27
C ARG A 112 6.25 -6.74 3.23
N VAL A 113 5.19 -6.00 3.59
CA VAL A 113 4.08 -6.46 4.45
C VAL A 113 2.95 -7.04 3.61
N PHE A 114 2.71 -6.47 2.42
CA PHE A 114 1.71 -6.94 1.48
C PHE A 114 2.17 -6.63 0.05
N ASP A 115 1.84 -7.52 -0.87
CA ASP A 115 2.13 -7.39 -2.29
C ASP A 115 0.97 -7.98 -3.10
N LEU A 116 0.49 -7.21 -4.07
CA LEU A 116 -0.53 -7.64 -5.02
C LEU A 116 -0.19 -7.10 -6.41
N ASP A 117 0.34 -7.98 -7.25
CA ASP A 117 0.72 -7.68 -8.62
C ASP A 117 0.50 -8.95 -9.48
N PRO A 118 -0.36 -8.91 -10.53
CA PRO A 118 -1.14 -7.76 -10.98
C PRO A 118 -2.45 -7.55 -10.20
N PHE A 119 -2.83 -6.28 -10.03
CA PHE A 119 -4.16 -5.84 -9.64
C PHE A 119 -4.88 -5.18 -10.83
N PHE A 120 -6.16 -5.51 -10.99
CA PHE A 120 -7.01 -5.00 -12.09
C PHE A 120 -8.15 -4.14 -11.52
N PRO A 121 -8.03 -2.81 -11.57
CA PRO A 121 -9.14 -1.91 -11.27
C PRO A 121 -10.38 -2.22 -12.12
N GLU A 122 -11.57 -2.08 -11.53
CA GLU A 122 -12.81 -2.15 -12.29
C GLU A 122 -12.89 -0.98 -13.28
N VAL A 123 -13.51 -1.19 -14.44
CA VAL A 123 -13.75 -0.10 -15.40
C VAL A 123 -15.14 0.45 -15.14
N ALA A 124 -15.21 1.70 -14.67
CA ALA A 124 -16.48 2.42 -14.58
C ALA A 124 -16.85 2.97 -15.97
N ALA A 125 -18.01 2.57 -16.46
CA ALA A 125 -18.60 3.03 -17.72
C ALA A 125 -19.21 4.43 -17.60
#